data_AF-A0A1Y3GAP2-F1
#
_entry.id   AF-A0A1Y3GAP2-F1
#
_cell.length_a   1.000
_cell.length_b   1.000
_cell.length_c   1.000
_cell.angle_alpha   90.00
_cell.angle_beta   90.00
_cell.angle_gamma   90.00
#
_symmetry.space_group_name_H-M   'P 1'
#
loop_
_entity.id
_entity.type
_entity.pdbx_description
1 polymer ?
#
loop_
_entity_poly.entity_id
_entity_poly.type
_entity_poly.pdbx_seq_one_letter_code
_entity_poly.pdbx_strand_id
1 'polypeptide(L)'
;MDFRWECERCGETYKFNPEKCYKCSYTVFSQKQVEHQTKRKDTEKKKKKVTEQKIREEKSLTKKRKLNTLKRIKRTFKRIVYKTKRKTKRIISITLWALKHIIAITLIIGIWFAFLLYFT
;
A
#
# COMPACT_ATOMS: atom_id res chain seq x y z
N MET A 1 -26.62 -2.23 43.72
CA MET A 1 -25.67 -1.10 43.88
C MET A 1 -24.66 -1.49 44.95
N ASP A 2 -23.46 -1.90 44.55
CA ASP A 2 -22.39 -2.19 45.50
C ASP A 2 -21.59 -0.90 45.75
N PHE A 3 -21.89 -0.23 46.86
CA PHE A 3 -21.13 0.92 47.32
C PHE A 3 -19.88 0.44 48.06
N ARG A 4 -18.73 1.06 47.80
CA ARG A 4 -17.52 0.86 48.60
C ARG A 4 -17.04 2.21 49.15
N TRP A 5 -16.69 2.21 50.43
CA TRP A 5 -16.14 3.36 51.13
C TRP A 5 -14.63 3.20 51.23
N GLU A 6 -13.86 4.19 50.81
CA GLU A 6 -12.40 4.17 50.86
C GLU A 6 -11.89 5.22 51.83
N CYS A 7 -11.03 4.83 52.77
CA CYS A 7 -10.40 5.76 53.71
C CYS A 7 -9.40 6.66 52.97
N GLU A 8 -9.55 7.98 53.05
CA GLU A 8 -8.69 8.91 52.30
C GLU A 8 -7.23 8.91 52.78
N ARG A 9 -6.98 8.52 54.03
CA ARG A 9 -5.63 8.52 54.60
C ARG A 9 -4.81 7.29 54.27
N CYS A 10 -5.43 6.10 54.27
CA CYS A 10 -4.70 4.83 54.12
C CYS A 10 -5.17 3.97 52.93
N GLY A 11 -6.22 4.39 52.22
CA GLY A 11 -6.75 3.67 51.05
C GLY A 11 -7.53 2.39 51.38
N GLU A 12 -7.76 2.07 52.66
CA GLU A 12 -8.49 0.86 53.05
C GLU A 12 -9.96 0.94 52.61
N THR A 13 -10.49 -0.13 52.01
CA THR A 13 -11.86 -0.16 51.45
C THR A 13 -12.82 -0.98 52.31
N TYR A 14 -14.05 -0.49 52.46
CA TYR A 14 -15.09 -1.06 53.31
C TYR A 14 -16.40 -1.23 52.55
N LYS A 15 -17.15 -2.30 52.87
CA LYS A 15 -18.46 -2.61 52.28
C LYS A 15 -19.60 -1.74 52.85
N PHE A 16 -19.45 -1.26 54.07
CA PHE A 16 -20.41 -0.39 54.77
C PHE A 16 -19.69 0.87 55.24
N ASN A 17 -20.43 1.96 55.53
CA ASN A 17 -19.84 3.21 56.01
C ASN A 17 -19.40 3.03 57.48
N PRO A 18 -18.09 2.95 57.78
CA PRO A 18 -17.62 2.77 59.14
C PRO A 18 -17.44 4.14 59.82
N GLU A 19 -17.66 4.22 61.13
CA GLU A 19 -17.45 5.47 61.89
C GLU A 19 -15.98 5.92 61.89
N LYS A 20 -15.05 4.95 61.85
CA LYS A 20 -13.60 5.18 61.79
C LYS A 20 -12.88 4.05 61.07
N CYS A 21 -11.70 4.34 60.55
CA CYS A 21 -10.90 3.34 59.85
C CYS A 21 -10.27 2.37 60.85
N TYR A 22 -10.48 1.06 60.70
CA TYR A 22 -9.93 0.05 61.62
C TYR A 22 -8.39 -0.04 61.57
N LYS A 23 -7.75 0.54 60.55
CA LYS A 23 -6.30 0.53 60.36
C LYS A 23 -5.59 1.77 60.89
N CYS A 24 -6.13 2.96 60.63
CA CYS A 24 -5.48 4.23 60.96
C CYS A 24 -6.34 5.17 61.81
N SER A 25 -7.52 4.74 62.25
CA SER A 25 -8.50 5.50 63.04
C SER A 25 -9.01 6.80 62.41
N TYR A 26 -8.73 7.04 61.13
CA TYR A 26 -9.21 8.22 60.40
C TYR A 26 -10.70 8.11 60.08
N THR A 27 -11.42 9.23 60.09
CA THR A 27 -12.90 9.26 60.03
C THR A 27 -13.47 9.75 58.70
N VAL A 28 -12.64 10.26 57.79
CA VAL A 28 -13.09 10.73 56.48
C VAL A 28 -13.00 9.61 55.44
N PHE A 29 -14.11 9.36 54.75
CA PHE A 29 -14.23 8.32 53.73
C PHE A 29 -14.83 8.87 52.45
N SER A 30 -14.30 8.41 51.32
CA SER A 30 -14.83 8.70 50.00
C SER A 30 -15.68 7.53 49.50
N GLN A 31 -16.93 7.81 49.10
CA GLN A 31 -17.81 6.80 48.51
C GLN A 31 -17.49 6.65 47.02
N LYS A 32 -16.85 5.55 46.63
CA LYS A 32 -16.61 5.25 45.22
C LYS A 32 -17.73 4.35 44.69
N GLN A 33 -18.52 4.85 43.75
CA GLN A 33 -19.45 4.01 42.99
C GLN A 33 -18.65 3.04 42.10
N VAL A 34 -18.73 1.75 42.40
CA VAL A 34 -18.05 0.68 41.62
C VAL A 34 -18.73 0.42 40.27
N GLU A 35 -19.90 1.02 40.03
CA GLU A 35 -20.88 0.55 39.04
C GLU A 35 -20.61 0.94 37.58
N HIS A 36 -19.57 1.73 37.27
CA HIS A 36 -19.36 2.22 35.89
C HIS A 36 -18.02 1.92 35.22
N GLN A 37 -17.03 1.32 35.90
CA GLN A 37 -15.73 1.03 35.27
C GLN A 37 -15.75 -0.24 34.40
N THR A 38 -16.56 -1.25 34.73
CA THR A 38 -16.64 -2.52 33.98
C THR A 38 -17.30 -2.32 32.61
N LYS A 39 -18.41 -1.59 32.53
CA LYS A 39 -19.08 -1.27 31.25
C LYS A 39 -18.19 -0.44 30.30
N ARG A 40 -17.33 0.44 30.82
CA ARG A 40 -16.37 1.22 30.00
C ARG A 40 -15.31 0.32 29.36
N LYS A 41 -14.75 -0.64 30.10
CA LYS A 41 -13.71 -1.55 29.59
C LYS A 41 -14.23 -2.49 28.49
N ASP A 42 -15.48 -2.96 28.60
CA ASP A 42 -16.06 -3.83 27.56
C ASP A 42 -16.40 -3.08 26.28
N THR A 43 -16.88 -1.84 26.41
CA THR A 43 -17.16 -0.98 25.25
C THR A 43 -15.88 -0.61 24.51
N GLU A 44 -14.78 -0.34 25.23
CA GLU A 44 -13.48 -0.03 24.62
C GLU A 44 -12.89 -1.25 23.88
N LYS A 45 -12.97 -2.45 24.47
CA LYS A 45 -12.54 -3.69 23.80
C LYS A 45 -13.34 -3.97 22.53
N LYS A 46 -14.66 -3.76 22.54
CA LYS A 46 -15.49 -3.91 21.33
C LYS A 46 -15.10 -2.89 20.26
N LYS A 47 -14.86 -1.62 20.64
CA LYS A 47 -14.39 -0.59 19.70
C LYS A 47 -13.03 -0.97 19.07
N LYS A 48 -12.06 -1.44 19.85
CA LYS A 48 -10.74 -1.88 19.32
C LYS A 48 -10.88 -3.01 18.30
N LYS A 49 -11.68 -4.04 18.58
CA LYS A 49 -11.92 -5.16 17.65
C LYS A 49 -12.56 -4.70 16.33
N VAL A 50 -13.56 -3.82 16.40
CA VAL A 50 -14.21 -3.27 15.20
C VAL A 50 -13.22 -2.45 14.37
N THR A 51 -12.39 -1.63 15.02
CA THR A 51 -11.37 -0.83 14.33
C THR A 51 -10.31 -1.72 13.66
N GLU A 52 -9.82 -2.76 14.34
CA GLU A 52 -8.86 -3.71 13.77
C GLU A 52 -9.44 -4.47 12.57
N GLN A 53 -10.70 -4.88 12.64
CA GLN A 53 -11.38 -5.53 11.53
C GLN A 53 -11.52 -4.59 10.32
N LYS A 54 -11.92 -3.34 10.55
CA LYS A 54 -12.02 -2.32 9.48
C LYS A 54 -10.67 -2.05 8.82
N ILE A 55 -9.60 -1.92 9.62
CA ILE A 55 -8.24 -1.76 9.10
C ILE A 55 -7.81 -2.97 8.26
N ARG A 56 -8.16 -4.20 8.68
CA ARG A 56 -7.86 -5.42 7.93
C ARG A 56 -8.60 -5.46 6.59
N GLU A 57 -9.87 -5.08 6.58
CA GLU A 57 -10.69 -4.99 5.37
C GLU A 57 -10.15 -3.94 4.39
N GLU A 58 -9.79 -2.74 4.87
CA GLU A 58 -9.17 -1.68 4.06
C GLU A 58 -7.81 -2.10 3.47
N LYS A 59 -6.97 -2.79 4.25
CA LYS A 59 -5.70 -3.36 3.76
C LYS A 59 -5.95 -4.41 2.66
N SER A 60 -6.99 -5.22 2.77
CA SER A 60 -7.34 -6.21 1.75
C SER A 60 -7.83 -5.55 0.45
N LEU A 61 -8.65 -4.49 0.56
CA LEU A 61 -9.18 -3.72 -0.56
C LEU A 61 -8.08 -2.96 -1.29
N THR A 62 -7.17 -2.31 -0.56
CA THR A 62 -6.03 -1.59 -1.15
C THR A 62 -5.09 -2.55 -1.90
N LYS A 63 -4.83 -3.76 -1.37
CA LYS A 63 -4.06 -4.80 -2.08
C LYS A 63 -4.73 -5.20 -3.39
N LYS A 64 -6.06 -5.43 -3.38
CA LYS A 64 -6.83 -5.74 -4.61
C LYS A 64 -6.78 -4.59 -5.63
N ARG A 65 -6.92 -3.34 -5.18
CA ARG A 65 -6.80 -2.14 -6.05
C ARG A 65 -5.42 -2.06 -6.71
N LYS A 66 -4.33 -2.23 -5.95
CA LYS A 66 -2.95 -2.25 -6.47
C LYS A 66 -2.71 -3.37 -7.49
N LEU A 67 -3.27 -4.57 -7.25
CA LEU A 67 -3.15 -5.67 -8.20
C LEU A 67 -3.87 -5.37 -9.53
N ASN A 68 -5.04 -4.74 -9.46
CA ASN A 68 -5.81 -4.37 -10.64
C ASN A 68 -5.14 -3.24 -11.45
N THR A 69 -4.52 -2.26 -10.79
CA THR A 69 -3.75 -1.21 -11.48
C THR A 69 -2.52 -1.81 -12.16
N LEU A 70 -1.76 -2.69 -11.50
CA LEU A 70 -0.63 -3.41 -12.11
C LEU A 70 -1.06 -4.23 -13.34
N LYS A 71 -2.19 -4.93 -13.27
CA LYS A 71 -2.74 -5.67 -14.43
C LYS A 71 -3.08 -4.74 -15.59
N ARG A 72 -3.64 -3.54 -15.34
CA ARG A 72 -3.90 -2.54 -16.39
C ARG A 72 -2.60 -2.03 -17.02
N ILE A 73 -1.61 -1.68 -16.20
CA ILE A 73 -0.29 -1.20 -16.67
C ILE A 73 0.40 -2.28 -17.52
N LYS A 74 0.35 -3.55 -17.10
CA LYS A 74 0.93 -4.66 -17.88
C LYS A 74 0.28 -4.79 -19.26
N ARG A 75 -1.04 -4.60 -19.36
CA ARG A 75 -1.78 -4.65 -20.64
C ARG A 75 -1.41 -3.47 -21.55
N THR A 76 -1.28 -2.26 -21.00
CA THR A 76 -0.89 -1.08 -21.79
C THR A 76 0.56 -1.18 -22.26
N PHE A 77 1.48 -1.60 -21.40
CA PHE A 77 2.87 -1.85 -21.77
C PHE A 77 2.99 -2.87 -22.90
N LYS A 78 2.27 -4.00 -22.81
CA LYS A 78 2.23 -5.02 -23.87
C LYS A 78 1.81 -4.40 -25.21
N ARG A 79 0.76 -3.56 -25.25
CA ARG A 79 0.33 -2.88 -26.50
C ARG A 79 1.40 -1.94 -27.06
N ILE A 80 2.08 -1.18 -26.20
CA ILE A 80 3.17 -0.28 -26.60
C ILE A 80 4.30 -1.09 -27.24
N VAL A 81 4.75 -2.17 -26.60
CA VAL A 81 5.82 -3.04 -27.11
C VAL A 81 5.47 -3.66 -28.47
N TYR A 82 4.24 -4.14 -28.68
CA TYR A 82 3.85 -4.64 -30.00
C TYR A 82 3.83 -3.54 -31.06
N LYS A 83 3.40 -2.32 -30.71
CA LYS A 83 3.35 -1.18 -31.64
C LYS A 83 4.76 -0.73 -32.02
N THR A 84 5.70 -0.69 -31.08
CA THR A 84 7.11 -0.35 -31.35
C THR A 84 7.80 -1.44 -32.17
N LYS A 85 7.57 -2.73 -31.87
CA LYS A 85 8.10 -3.86 -32.67
C LYS A 85 7.62 -3.84 -34.12
N ARG A 86 6.34 -3.48 -34.35
CA ARG A 86 5.80 -3.36 -35.71
C ARG A 86 6.41 -2.19 -36.48
N LYS A 87 6.63 -1.03 -35.83
CA LYS A 87 7.26 0.14 -36.46
C LYS A 87 8.72 -0.12 -36.81
N THR A 88 9.50 -0.69 -35.90
CA THR A 88 10.91 -1.03 -36.13
C THR A 88 11.08 -2.01 -37.29
N LYS A 89 10.22 -3.04 -37.41
CA LYS A 89 10.27 -3.96 -38.54
C LYS A 89 10.10 -3.25 -39.90
N ARG A 90 9.22 -2.24 -39.99
CA ARG A 90 9.04 -1.46 -41.23
C ARG A 90 10.25 -0.59 -41.55
N ILE A 91 10.82 0.07 -40.54
CA ILE A 91 12.03 0.89 -40.73
C ILE A 91 13.19 0.03 -41.21
N ILE A 92 13.42 -1.12 -40.57
CA ILE A 92 14.48 -2.06 -40.95
C ILE A 92 14.29 -2.58 -42.38
N SER A 93 13.05 -2.89 -42.81
CA SER A 93 12.82 -3.31 -44.19
C SER A 93 13.11 -2.21 -45.21
N ILE A 94 12.79 -0.95 -44.89
CA ILE A 94 13.05 0.19 -45.78
C ILE A 94 14.55 0.46 -45.86
N THR A 95 15.26 0.48 -44.73
CA THR A 95 16.72 0.70 -44.73
C THR A 95 17.48 -0.41 -45.44
N LEU A 96 17.06 -1.68 -45.26
CA LEU A 96 17.67 -2.81 -45.97
C LEU A 96 17.44 -2.73 -47.49
N TRP A 97 16.25 -2.31 -47.92
CA TRP A 97 15.94 -2.11 -49.34
C TRP A 97 16.78 -0.98 -49.95
N ALA A 98 16.87 0.17 -49.27
CA ALA A 98 17.68 1.29 -49.70
C ALA A 98 19.18 0.93 -49.80
N LEU A 99 19.71 0.19 -48.81
CA LEU A 99 21.11 -0.23 -48.81
C LEU A 99 21.45 -1.12 -50.01
N LYS A 100 20.55 -2.05 -50.38
CA LYS A 100 20.73 -2.91 -51.56
C LYS A 100 20.79 -2.10 -52.85
N HIS A 101 19.94 -1.08 -53.00
CA HIS A 101 19.95 -0.20 -54.16
C HIS A 101 21.22 0.64 -54.24
N ILE A 102 21.69 1.19 -53.12
CA ILE A 102 22.93 1.96 -53.07
C ILE A 102 24.10 1.09 -53.54
N ILE A 103 24.24 -0.13 -53.03
CA ILE A 103 25.31 -1.06 -53.43
C ILE A 103 25.23 -1.38 -54.93
N ALA A 104 24.04 -1.67 -55.46
CA ALA A 104 23.85 -1.95 -56.89
C ALA A 104 24.26 -0.75 -57.77
N ILE A 105 23.85 0.46 -57.39
CA ILE A 105 24.21 1.69 -58.10
C ILE A 105 25.73 1.91 -58.07
N THR A 106 26.38 1.71 -56.92
CA THR A 106 27.84 1.84 -56.78
C THR A 106 28.60 0.85 -57.68
N LEU A 107 28.12 -0.40 -57.80
CA LEU A 107 28.73 -1.39 -58.70
C LEU A 107 28.59 -1.00 -60.18
N ILE A 108 27.40 -0.52 -60.59
CA ILE A 108 27.16 -0.08 -61.97
C ILE A 108 28.09 1.08 -62.33
N ILE A 109 28.20 2.08 -61.44
CA ILE A 109 29.09 3.23 -61.62
C ILE A 109 30.55 2.77 -61.69
N GLY A 110 30.98 1.88 -60.80
CA GLY A 110 32.36 1.35 -60.80
C GLY A 110 32.73 0.63 -62.10
N ILE A 111 31.83 -0.20 -62.63
CA ILE A 111 32.03 -0.88 -63.92
C ILE A 111 32.11 0.12 -65.07
N TRP A 112 31.23 1.13 -65.07
CA TRP A 112 31.23 2.18 -66.08
C TRP A 112 32.54 2.99 -66.09
N PHE A 113 33.05 3.37 -64.90
CA PHE A 113 34.35 4.03 -64.78
C PHE A 113 35.51 3.15 -65.25
N ALA A 114 35.51 1.86 -64.92
CA ALA A 114 36.54 0.93 -65.37
C ALA A 114 36.56 0.81 -66.90
N PHE A 115 35.38 0.80 -67.54
CA PHE A 115 35.25 0.78 -68.99
C PHE A 115 35.81 2.05 -69.63
N LEU A 116 35.54 3.23 -69.07
CA LEU A 116 36.11 4.49 -69.57
C LEU A 116 37.64 4.51 -69.50
N LEU A 117 38.21 4.04 -68.38
CA LEU A 117 39.65 3.93 -68.22
C LEU A 117 40.30 2.93 -69.18
N TYR A 118 39.58 1.90 -69.61
CA TYR A 118 40.09 0.92 -70.56
C TYR A 118 40.19 1.46 -72.00
N PHE A 119 39.30 2.40 -72.38
CA PHE A 119 39.27 2.97 -73.73
C PHE A 119 40.16 4.20 -73.92
N THR A 120 40.67 4.78 -72.84
CA THR A 120 41.52 5.98 -72.86
C THR A 120 42.98 5.56 -72.85
#